data_AF-A0A8T3T5S2-F1
#
_entry.id   AF-A0A8T3T5S2-F1
#
_cell.length_a   1.000
_cell.length_b   1.000
_cell.length_c   1.000
_cell.angle_alpha   90.00
_cell.angle_beta   90.00
_cell.angle_gamma   90.00
#
_symmetry.space_group_name_H-M   'P 1'
#
loop_
_entity.id
_entity.type
_entity.pdbx_description
1 polymer ?
#
loop_
_entity_poly.entity_id
_entity_poly.type
_entity_poly.pdbx_seq_one_letter_code
_entity_poly.pdbx_strand_id
1 'polypeptide(L)' 'MCRSIQTLRRSDHPVEATEVEAAARQFVRKVSGYRQPSKKNEEAFEGAILEITEASRRLLEALGTPLA' A
#
# COMPACT_ATOMS: atom_id res chain seq x y z
N MET A 1 18.68 4.91 -1.15
CA MET A 1 17.65 5.41 -2.09
C MET A 1 16.29 4.89 -1.66
N CYS A 2 15.34 5.76 -1.32
CA CYS A 2 13.96 5.34 -1.06
C CYS A 2 13.30 5.05 -2.42
N ARG A 3 12.79 3.83 -2.62
CA ARG A 3 12.02 3.48 -3.82
C ARG A 3 10.76 4.35 -3.91
N SER A 4 10.39 4.77 -5.12
CA SER A 4 9.08 5.36 -5.39
C SER A 4 7.97 4.37 -5.06
N ILE A 5 6.82 4.87 -4.61
CA ILE A 5 5.64 4.05 -4.36
C ILE A 5 5.04 3.66 -5.72
N GLN A 6 4.64 2.40 -5.87
CA GLN A 6 4.01 1.90 -7.10
C GLN A 6 2.73 2.67 -7.43
N THR A 7 2.59 3.13 -8.68
CA THR A 7 1.36 3.70 -9.21
C THR A 7 0.40 2.58 -9.62
N LEU A 8 -0.77 2.52 -8.99
CA LEU A 8 -1.75 1.44 -9.21
C LEU A 8 -2.79 1.75 -10.28
N ARG A 9 -3.14 3.01 -10.52
CA ARG A 9 -4.11 3.38 -11.56
C ARG A 9 -3.47 3.19 -12.94
N ARG A 10 -3.72 2.03 -13.56
CA ARG A 10 -3.19 1.63 -14.88
C ARG A 10 -4.34 1.22 -15.81
N SER A 11 -4.09 1.26 -17.12
CA SER A 11 -5.12 1.00 -18.16
C SER A 11 -5.00 -0.39 -18.80
N ASP A 12 -3.91 -1.10 -18.55
CA ASP A 12 -3.52 -2.33 -19.24
C ASP A 12 -4.00 -3.60 -18.53
N HIS A 13 -4.15 -3.59 -17.20
CA HIS A 13 -4.72 -4.69 -16.43
C HIS A 13 -5.36 -4.22 -15.11
N PRO A 14 -6.27 -5.03 -14.54
CA PRO A 14 -6.80 -4.80 -13.20
C PRO A 14 -5.68 -4.74 -12.15
N VAL A 15 -5.96 -4.05 -11.04
CA VAL A 15 -5.05 -3.99 -9.89
C VAL A 15 -5.36 -5.17 -8.98
N GLU A 16 -4.33 -5.96 -8.65
CA GLU A 16 -4.48 -7.07 -7.73
C GLU A 16 -4.51 -6.56 -6.27
N ALA A 17 -5.28 -7.20 -5.39
CA ALA A 17 -5.31 -6.84 -3.97
C ALA A 17 -3.91 -6.84 -3.31
N THR A 18 -3.04 -7.77 -3.73
CA THR A 18 -1.66 -7.86 -3.24
C THR A 18 -0.79 -6.67 -3.67
N GLU A 19 -1.08 -6.04 -4.81
CA GLU A 19 -0.38 -4.83 -5.26
C GLU A 19 -0.78 -3.60 -4.44
N VAL A 20 -2.04 -3.52 -4.02
CA VAL A 20 -2.52 -2.48 -3.11
C VAL A 20 -1.80 -2.57 -1.76
N GLU A 21 -1.71 -3.78 -1.20
CA GLU A 21 -0.99 -4.01 0.05
C GLU A 21 0.52 -3.71 -0.09
N ALA A 22 1.12 -4.11 -1.21
CA ALA A 22 2.53 -3.82 -1.49
C ALA A 22 2.79 -2.30 -1.58
N ALA A 23 1.89 -1.54 -2.20
CA ALA A 23 1.97 -0.08 -2.27
C ALA A 23 1.79 0.56 -0.90
N ALA A 24 0.82 0.11 -0.10
CA ALA A 24 0.63 0.55 1.29
C ALA A 24 1.88 0.30 2.14
N ARG A 25 2.49 -0.88 2.03
CA ARG A 25 3.76 -1.22 2.70
C ARG A 25 4.91 -0.31 2.28
N GLN A 26 4.97 0.08 1.00
CA GLN A 26 5.97 1.05 0.53
C GLN A 26 5.73 2.45 1.13
N PHE A 27 4.47 2.89 1.20
CA PHE A 27 4.07 4.15 1.83
C PHE A 27 4.47 4.17 3.32
N VAL A 28 4.09 3.16 4.09
CA VAL A 28 4.37 3.12 5.53
C VAL A 28 5.88 3.14 5.79
N ARG A 29 6.68 2.40 5.01
CA ARG A 29 8.16 2.47 5.09
C ARG A 29 8.71 3.85 4.74
N LYS A 30 8.11 4.52 3.75
CA LYS A 30 8.55 5.85 3.30
C LYS A 30 8.28 6.92 4.37
N VAL A 31 7.08 6.91 4.96
CA VAL A 31 6.68 7.88 6.00
C VAL A 31 7.42 7.63 7.31
N SER A 32 7.56 6.36 7.70
CA SER A 32 8.15 6.02 8.99
C SER A 32 9.68 6.00 9.00
N GLY A 33 10.31 5.93 7.83
CA GLY A 33 11.78 5.81 7.71
C GLY A 33 12.33 4.42 8.04
N TYR A 34 11.48 3.48 8.49
CA TYR A 34 11.89 2.11 8.75
C TYR A 34 12.04 1.32 7.44
N ARG A 35 13.19 0.65 7.30
CA ARG A 35 13.31 -0.46 6.32
C ARG A 35 12.66 -1.73 6.84
N GLN A 36 12.82 -1.98 8.13
CA GLN A 36 12.24 -3.10 8.86
C GLN A 36 11.87 -2.58 10.27
N PRO A 37 10.61 -2.75 10.71
CA PRO A 37 10.22 -2.36 12.05
C PRO A 37 10.92 -3.25 13.09
N SER A 38 11.07 -2.73 14.31
CA SER A 38 11.44 -3.57 15.46
C SER A 38 10.26 -4.46 15.87
N LYS A 39 10.51 -5.56 16.57
CA LYS A 39 9.45 -6.45 17.10
C LYS A 39 8.38 -5.70 17.90
N LYS A 40 8.79 -4.65 18.63
CA LYS A 40 7.86 -3.81 19.42
C LYS A 40 6.89 -3.02 18.54
N ASN A 41 7.32 -2.59 17.36
CA ASN A 41 6.55 -1.73 16.48
C ASN A 41 5.85 -2.50 15.36
N GLU A 42 6.01 -3.82 15.29
CA GLU A 42 5.53 -4.67 14.20
C GLU A 42 4.00 -4.60 14.08
N GLU A 43 3.28 -4.68 15.20
CA GLU A 43 1.82 -4.57 15.23
C GLU A 43 1.32 -3.21 14.70
N ALA A 44 1.94 -2.11 15.16
CA ALA A 44 1.61 -0.78 14.66
C ALA A 44 1.93 -0.62 13.17
N PHE A 45 2.99 -1.27 12.69
CA PHE A 45 3.40 -1.23 11.30
C PHE A 45 2.41 -1.98 10.40
N GLU A 46 2.03 -3.19 10.76
CA GLU A 46 1.06 -3.99 10.01
C GLU A 46 -0.34 -3.37 10.09
N GLY A 47 -0.74 -2.82 11.24
CA GLY A 47 -2.00 -2.08 11.37
C GLY A 47 -2.10 -0.90 10.40
N ALA A 48 -1.05 -0.07 10.32
CA ALA A 48 -1.01 1.04 9.37
C ALA A 48 -1.07 0.57 7.91
N ILE A 49 -0.40 -0.55 7.58
CA ILE A 49 -0.45 -1.13 6.23
C ILE A 49 -1.89 -1.53 5.88
N LEU A 50 -2.60 -2.22 6.78
CA LEU A 50 -3.98 -2.66 6.56
C LEU A 50 -4.92 -1.46 6.34
N GLU A 51 -4.82 -0.43 7.18
CA GLU A 51 -5.66 0.78 7.06
C GLU A 51 -5.43 1.48 5.72
N ILE A 52 -4.17 1.65 5.31
CA ILE A 52 -3.83 2.29 4.04
C ILE A 52 -4.23 1.43 2.85
N THR A 53 -4.13 0.09 2.97
CA THR A 53 -4.60 -0.85 1.94
C THR A 53 -6.09 -0.66 1.70
N GLU A 54 -6.90 -0.66 2.76
CA GLU A 54 -8.35 -0.46 2.65
C GLU A 54 -8.72 0.94 2.12
N ALA A 55 -8.04 1.99 2.60
CA ALA A 55 -8.26 3.34 2.09
C ALA A 55 -7.93 3.45 0.60
N SER A 56 -6.82 2.84 0.17
CA SER A 56 -6.39 2.84 -1.22
C SER A 56 -7.32 2.02 -2.11
N ARG A 57 -7.79 0.87 -1.64
CA ARG A 57 -8.78 0.03 -2.34
C ARG A 57 -10.06 0.80 -2.63
N ARG A 58 -10.64 1.44 -1.60
CA ARG A 58 -11.84 2.27 -1.73
C ARG A 58 -11.66 3.43 -2.71
N LEU A 59 -10.48 4.07 -2.69
CA LEU A 59 -10.16 5.13 -3.64
C LEU A 59 -10.11 4.60 -5.07
N LEU A 60 -9.44 3.47 -5.31
CA LEU A 60 -9.34 2.88 -6.64
C LEU A 60 -10.71 2.45 -7.20
N GLU A 61 -11.56 1.87 -6.36
CA GLU A 61 -12.96 1.55 -6.70
C GLU A 61 -13.75 2.80 -7.07
N ALA A 62 -13.66 3.87 -6.26
CA ALA A 62 -14.34 5.13 -6.51
C ALA A 62 -13.84 5.82 -7.80
N LEU A 63 -12.59 5.58 -8.18
CA LEU A 63 -11.99 6.07 -9.43
C LEU A 63 -12.29 5.16 -10.64
N GLY A 64 -13.07 4.09 -10.47
CA GLY A 64 -13.42 3.15 -11.53
C GLY A 64 -12.23 2.30 -12.02
N THR A 65 -11.21 2.12 -11.18
CA THR A 65 -10.09 1.22 -11.49
C THR A 65 -10.52 -0.21 -11.18
N PRO A 66 -10.50 -1.14 -12.15
CA PRO A 66 -10.86 -2.53 -11.90
C PRO A 66 -9.91 -3.15 -10.87
N LEU A 67 -10.46 -3.75 -9.83
CA LEU A 67 -9.74 -4.61 -8.90
C LEU A 67 -10.04 -6.07 -9.26
N ALA A 68 -8.99 -6.89 -9.31
CA ALA A 68 -9.08 -8.34 -9.47
C ALA A 68 -9.07 -9.06 -8.11
#